data_AF-A0A959UN01-F1
#
_entry.id   AF-A0A959UN01-F1
#
_cell.length_a   1.000
_cell.length_b   1.000
_cell.length_c   1.000
_cell.angle_alpha   90.00
_cell.angle_beta   90.00
_cell.angle_gamma   90.00
#
_symmetry.space_group_name_H-M   'P 1'
#
loop_
_entity.id
_entity.type
_entity.pdbx_description
1 polymer ?
#
loop_
_entity_poly.entity_id
_entity_poly.type
_entity_poly.pdbx_seq_one_letter_code
_entity_poly.pdbx_strand_id
1 'polypeptide(L)' 'YSPAGGMRTANHDLWFVDEQGKSLSDCMGDLCDIEFLIRKAYSVSEPGIVKFEVENKYTKVEMPGIIEVGLIVREAEK' A
#
# COMPACT_ATOMS: atom_id res chain seq x y z
N TYR A 1 -5.51 -8.04 -11.13
CA TYR A 1 -5.56 -8.64 -12.49
C TYR A 1 -5.21 -7.59 -13.53
N SER A 2 -4.31 -7.90 -14.47
CA SER A 2 -4.07 -7.07 -15.66
C SER A 2 -5.11 -7.39 -16.77
N PRO A 3 -5.30 -6.49 -17.75
CA PRO A 3 -6.15 -6.76 -18.91
C PRO A 3 -5.80 -8.06 -19.64
N ALA A 4 -4.51 -8.40 -19.71
CA ALA A 4 -3.99 -9.64 -20.26
C ALA A 4 -4.24 -10.90 -19.37
N GLY A 5 -5.00 -10.78 -18.28
CA GLY A 5 -5.27 -11.88 -17.34
C GLY A 5 -4.15 -12.17 -16.33
N GLY A 6 -3.08 -11.37 -16.32
CA GLY A 6 -1.96 -11.54 -15.40
C GLY A 6 -2.36 -11.25 -13.95
N MET A 7 -1.97 -12.13 -13.03
CA MET A 7 -2.15 -11.94 -11.59
C MET A 7 -0.81 -12.00 -10.89
N ARG A 8 -0.61 -11.10 -9.92
CA ARG A 8 0.55 -11.08 -9.03
C ARG A 8 0.09 -10.74 -7.63
N THR A 9 0.70 -11.37 -6.65
CA THR A 9 0.43 -11.17 -5.23
C THR A 9 1.76 -10.94 -4.52
N ALA A 10 1.78 -10.01 -3.58
CA ALA A 10 2.91 -9.75 -2.69
C ALA A 10 2.37 -9.53 -1.28
N ASN A 11 3.14 -9.95 -0.28
CA ASN A 11 2.88 -9.63 1.12
C ASN A 11 3.82 -8.51 1.53
N HIS A 12 3.30 -7.58 2.33
CA HIS A 12 4.06 -6.46 2.86
C HIS A 12 3.80 -6.37 4.36
N ASP A 13 4.88 -6.24 5.13
CA ASP A 13 4.82 -5.95 6.54
C ASP A 13 4.96 -4.44 6.73
N LEU A 14 3.97 -3.84 7.41
CA LEU A 14 3.93 -2.42 7.70
C LEU A 14 4.47 -2.17 9.11
N TRP A 15 5.40 -1.22 9.21
CA TRP A 15 6.05 -0.85 10.46
C TRP A 15 5.87 0.65 10.70
N PHE A 16 5.67 1.03 11.96
CA PHE A 16 5.54 2.44 12.39
C PHE A 16 6.90 3.10 12.66
N VAL A 17 7.91 2.28 12.93
CA VAL A 17 9.29 2.69 13.21
C VAL A 17 10.25 1.84 12.41
N ASP A 18 11.38 2.41 12.02
CA ASP A 18 12.47 1.65 11.42
C ASP A 18 13.33 0.92 12.48
N GLU A 19 14.32 0.17 12.01
CA GLU A 19 15.24 -0.60 12.88
C GLU A 19 16.04 0.29 13.85
N GLN A 20 16.12 1.60 13.59
CA GLN A 20 16.85 2.57 14.39
C GLN A 20 15.91 3.32 15.37
N GLY A 21 14.62 2.98 15.36
CA GLY A 21 13.59 3.60 16.21
C GLY A 21 13.10 4.95 15.66
N LYS A 22 13.44 5.31 14.42
CA LYS A 22 12.92 6.51 13.79
C LYS A 22 11.50 6.25 13.30
N SER A 23 10.60 7.21 13.56
CA SER A 23 9.22 7.18 13.06
C SER A 23 9.18 7.16 11.54
N LEU A 24 8.38 6.26 10.98
CA LEU A 24 8.07 6.18 9.55
C LEU A 24 6.78 6.93 9.19
N SER A 25 6.03 7.39 10.19
CA SER A 25 4.80 8.16 10.00
C SER A 25 5.05 9.66 10.01
N ASP A 26 4.22 10.38 9.26
CA ASP A 26 4.07 11.83 9.37
C ASP A 26 2.86 12.12 10.25
N CYS A 27 3.06 12.80 11.38
CA CYS A 27 2.03 12.96 12.40
C CYS A 27 1.66 14.42 12.60
N MET A 28 0.35 14.69 12.67
CA MET A 28 -0.21 15.98 13.05
C MET A 28 -1.12 15.80 14.27
N GLY A 29 -0.57 16.06 15.46
CA GLY A 29 -1.26 15.80 16.72
C GLY A 29 -1.37 14.31 17.00
N ASP A 30 -2.60 13.82 17.21
CA ASP A 30 -2.88 12.41 17.54
C ASP A 30 -3.09 11.52 16.30
N LEU A 31 -3.04 12.12 15.09
CA LEU A 31 -3.21 11.42 13.83
C LEU A 31 -1.87 11.29 13.11
N CYS A 32 -1.63 10.10 12.57
CA CYS A 32 -0.40 9.77 11.86
C CYS A 32 -0.73 9.09 10.54
N ASP A 33 -0.12 9.59 9.47
CA ASP A 33 -0.21 9.02 8.13
C ASP A 33 1.03 8.15 7.86
N ILE A 34 0.82 7.00 7.22
CA ILE A 34 1.89 6.10 6.79
C ILE A 34 1.72 5.82 5.31
N GLU A 35 2.68 6.25 4.51
CA GLU A 35 2.78 5.89 3.11
C GLU A 35 3.79 4.74 2.95
N PHE A 36 3.35 3.66 2.31
CA PHE A 36 4.22 2.54 1.96
C PHE A 36 4.19 2.29 0.45
N LEU A 37 5.37 2.15 -0.14
CA LEU A 37 5.51 1.87 -1.55
C LEU A 37 5.27 0.38 -1.85
N ILE A 38 4.11 0.08 -2.41
CA ILE A 38 3.77 -1.29 -2.83
C ILE A 38 4.56 -1.71 -4.08
N ARG A 39 4.69 -0.81 -5.08
CA ARG A 39 5.37 -1.13 -6.34
C ARG A 39 5.86 0.11 -7.07
N LYS A 40 7.08 0.05 -7.62
CA LYS A 40 7.63 1.02 -8.58
C LYS A 40 7.51 0.51 -10.02
N ALA A 41 7.41 1.45 -10.96
CA ALA A 41 7.50 1.21 -12.41
C ALA A 41 6.59 0.07 -12.90
N TYR A 42 5.32 0.07 -12.49
CA TYR A 42 4.35 -0.89 -13.00
C TYR A 42 3.99 -0.53 -14.45
N SER A 43 4.39 -1.36 -15.41
CA SER A 43 4.04 -1.18 -16.81
C SER A 43 2.70 -1.84 -17.12
N VAL A 44 1.78 -1.07 -17.70
CA VAL A 44 0.53 -1.58 -18.27
C VAL A 44 0.79 -1.89 -19.75
N SER A 45 0.90 -3.17 -20.09
CA SER A 45 1.28 -3.61 -21.44
C SER A 45 0.15 -3.54 -22.46
N GLU A 46 -1.10 -3.50 -22.01
CA GLU A 46 -2.29 -3.54 -22.87
C GLU A 46 -3.36 -2.57 -22.34
N PRO A 47 -4.11 -1.89 -23.23
CA PRO A 47 -5.23 -1.05 -22.83
C PRO A 47 -6.31 -1.87 -22.09
N GLY A 48 -6.85 -1.31 -21.00
CA GLY A 48 -7.95 -1.94 -20.27
C GLY A 48 -7.99 -1.58 -18.80
N ILE A 49 -8.82 -2.30 -18.05
CA ILE A 49 -9.00 -2.11 -16.60
C ILE A 49 -8.02 -2.99 -15.85
N VAL A 50 -7.22 -2.39 -14.96
CA VAL A 50 -6.39 -3.12 -13.99
C VAL A 50 -7.13 -3.18 -12.66
N LYS A 51 -7.35 -4.39 -12.14
CA LYS A 51 -7.95 -4.59 -10.82
C LYS A 51 -6.85 -4.73 -9.76
N PHE A 52 -6.90 -3.89 -8.73
CA PHE A 52 -6.09 -3.98 -7.52
C PHE A 52 -6.93 -4.46 -6.35
N GLU A 53 -6.40 -5.38 -5.56
CA GLU A 53 -7.03 -5.91 -4.36
C GLU A 53 -6.03 -5.79 -3.21
N VAL A 54 -6.48 -5.22 -2.10
CA VAL A 54 -5.71 -5.07 -0.86
C VAL A 54 -6.41 -5.89 0.20
N GLU A 55 -5.67 -6.81 0.80
CA GLU A 55 -6.15 -7.68 1.86
C GLU A 55 -5.32 -7.42 3.12
N ASN A 56 -6.00 -7.13 4.23
CA ASN A 56 -5.37 -7.12 5.53
C ASN A 56 -5.35 -8.55 6.10
N LYS A 57 -4.15 -9.04 6.41
CA LYS A 57 -3.93 -10.38 6.98
C LYS A 57 -3.88 -10.40 8.51
N TYR A 58 -4.18 -9.28 9.16
CA TYR A 58 -4.29 -9.22 10.62
C TYR A 58 -5.39 -10.17 11.09
N THR A 59 -5.04 -11.06 12.02
CA THR A 59 -5.93 -12.16 12.44
C THR A 59 -7.06 -11.72 13.37
N LYS A 60 -7.03 -10.48 13.87
CA LYS A 60 -8.11 -9.93 14.70
C LYS A 60 -9.08 -9.14 13.84
N VAL A 61 -10.36 -9.27 14.17
CA VAL A 61 -11.48 -8.63 13.47
C VAL A 61 -11.39 -7.10 13.51
N GLU A 62 -10.83 -6.56 14.59
CA GLU A 62 -10.69 -5.12 14.76
C GLU A 62 -9.23 -4.70 14.55
N MET A 63 -9.05 -3.64 13.75
CA MET A 63 -7.82 -2.89 13.64
C MET A 63 -7.97 -1.59 14.44
N PRO A 64 -7.80 -1.61 15.77
CA PRO A 64 -7.91 -0.40 16.56
C PRO A 64 -6.86 0.62 16.10
N GLY A 65 -7.29 1.86 15.87
CA GLY A 65 -6.39 2.98 15.52
C GLY A 65 -6.17 3.20 14.02
N ILE A 66 -6.79 2.42 13.12
CA ILE A 66 -6.79 2.73 11.69
C ILE A 66 -8.08 3.44 11.32
N ILE A 67 -7.96 4.69 10.89
CA ILE A 67 -9.10 5.52 10.49
C ILE A 67 -9.44 5.31 9.02
N GLU A 68 -8.42 5.21 8.16
CA GLU A 68 -8.58 5.08 6.71
C GLU A 68 -7.46 4.24 6.10
N VAL A 69 -7.78 3.53 5.01
CA VAL A 69 -6.81 2.84 4.14
C VAL A 69 -7.12 3.23 2.70
N GLY A 70 -6.11 3.75 2.00
CA GLY A 70 -6.22 4.20 0.62
C GLY A 70 -5.14 3.60 -0.29
N LEU A 71 -5.33 3.77 -1.60
CA LEU A 71 -4.35 3.44 -2.63
C LEU A 71 -3.97 4.71 -3.39
N ILE A 72 -2.67 5.04 -3.38
CA ILE A 72 -2.13 6.16 -4.14
C ILE A 72 -1.49 5.61 -5.42
N VAL A 73 -1.96 6.08 -6.57
CA VAL A 73 -1.37 5.77 -7.89
C VAL A 73 -0.80 7.05 -8.47
N ARG A 74 0.50 7.04 -8.81
CA ARG A 74 1.21 8.16 -9.42
C ARG A 74 1.82 7.69 -10.74
N GLU A 75 1.87 8.57 -11.74
CA GLU A 75 2.65 8.31 -12.96
C GLU A 75 4.13 8.17 -12.59
N ALA A 76 4.83 7.21 -13.19
CA ALA A 76 6.25 7.03 -12.92
C ALA A 76 7.04 8.18 -13.58
N GLU A 77 7.97 8.77 -12.83
CA GLU A 77 8.94 9.72 -13.39
C GLU A 77 9.78 9.01 -14.46
N LYS A 78 10.04 9.69 -15.57
CA LYS A 78 10.78 9.18 -16.74
C LYS A 78 12.25 8.96 -16.46
#